data_AF-A0AA95RS09-F1
#
_entry.id   AF-A0AA95RS09-F1
#
_cell.length_a   1.000
_cell.length_b   1.000
_cell.length_c   1.000
_cell.angle_alpha   90.00
_cell.angle_beta   90.00
_cell.angle_gamma   90.00
#
_symmetry.space_group_name_H-M   'P 1'
#
loop_
_entity.id
_entity.type
_entity.pdbx_description
1 polymer ?
#
loop_
_entity_poly.entity_id
_entity_poly.type
_entity_poly.pdbx_seq_one_letter_code
_entity_poly.pdbx_strand_id
1 'polypeptide(L)' 'MPQWLCHQLMKAYYKKDRRQIKLLNECWFFYRNSAESSNEM' A
#
# COMPACT_ATOMS: atom_id res chain seq x y z
N MET A 1 -2.79 7.30 -0.26
CA MET A 1 -2.05 6.22 -0.93
C MET A 1 -1.43 6.82 -2.19
N PRO A 2 -0.11 6.77 -2.38
CA PRO A 2 0.55 7.35 -3.54
C PRO A 2 0.03 6.80 -4.86
N GLN A 3 0.07 7.61 -5.91
CA GLN A 3 -0.42 7.22 -7.23
C GLN A 3 0.30 5.98 -7.78
N TRP A 4 1.60 5.81 -7.50
CA TRP A 4 2.36 4.62 -7.87
C TRP A 4 1.80 3.34 -7.24
N LEU A 5 1.32 3.43 -6.01
CA LEU A 5 0.80 2.30 -5.26
C LEU A 5 -0.62 1.92 -5.74
N CYS A 6 -1.43 2.91 -6.08
CA CYS A 6 -2.71 2.69 -6.75
C CYS A 6 -2.54 1.96 -8.09
N HIS A 7 -1.56 2.34 -8.91
CA HIS A 7 -1.27 1.64 -10.18
C HIS A 7 -0.83 0.19 -9.96
N GLN A 8 -0.06 -0.10 -8.91
CA GLN A 8 0.36 -1.47 -8.56
C GLN A 8 -0.85 -2.32 -8.13
N LEU A 9 -1.72 -1.77 -7.27
CA LEU A 9 -2.95 -2.44 -6.86
C LEU A 9 -3.88 -2.73 -8.05
N MET A 10 -4.04 -1.77 -8.96
CA MET A 10 -4.88 -1.92 -10.14
C MET A 10 -4.37 -3.07 -11.03
N LYS A 11 -3.05 -3.16 -11.26
CA LYS A 11 -2.44 -4.28 -11.99
C LYS A 11 -2.65 -5.61 -11.28
N ALA A 12 -2.45 -5.66 -9.96
CA ALA A 12 -2.65 -6.88 -9.17
C ALA A 12 -4.12 -7.33 -9.19
N TYR A 13 -5.06 -6.38 -9.15
CA TYR A 13 -6.50 -6.64 -9.28
C TYR A 13 -6.87 -7.26 -10.61
N TYR A 14 -6.38 -6.70 -11.73
CA TYR A 14 -6.62 -7.28 -13.06
C TYR A 14 -6.06 -8.70 -13.20
N LYS A 15 -4.92 -8.98 -12.56
CA LYS A 15 -4.32 -10.32 -12.51
C LYS A 15 -4.99 -11.25 -11.50
N LYS A 16 -5.97 -10.76 -10.72
CA LYS A 16 -6.57 -11.43 -9.57
C LYS A 16 -5.55 -11.97 -8.56
N ASP A 17 -4.41 -11.30 -8.44
CA ASP A 17 -3.36 -11.67 -7.49
C ASP A 17 -3.69 -11.11 -6.09
N ARG A 18 -4.46 -11.91 -5.34
CA ARG A 18 -4.86 -11.56 -3.97
C ARG A 18 -3.68 -11.45 -3.00
N ARG A 19 -2.58 -12.17 -3.27
CA ARG A 19 -1.38 -12.14 -2.42
C ARG A 19 -0.67 -10.80 -2.59
N GLN A 20 -0.49 -10.36 -3.84
CA GLN A 20 0.12 -9.07 -4.15
C GLN A 20 -0.74 -7.91 -3.60
N ILE A 21 -2.07 -7.98 -3.71
CA ILE A 21 -2.96 -6.97 -3.11
C ILE A 21 -2.79 -6.89 -1.59
N LYS A 22 -2.74 -8.04 -0.90
CA LYS A 22 -2.55 -8.09 0.56
C LYS A 22 -1.23 -7.47 0.97
N LEU A 23 -0.13 -7.86 0.31
CA LEU A 23 1.20 -7.33 0.58
C LEU A 23 1.26 -5.81 0.36
N LEU A 24 0.75 -5.32 -0.77
CA LEU A 24 0.75 -3.88 -1.08
C LEU A 24 -0.05 -3.06 -0.07
N ASN A 25 -1.17 -3.60 0.42
CA ASN A 25 -1.95 -2.99 1.49
C ASN A 25 -1.18 -2.99 2.81
N GLU A 26 -0.54 -4.09 3.19
CA GLU A 26 0.29 -4.16 4.40
C GLU A 26 1.45 -3.17 4.36
N CYS A 27 2.16 -3.04 3.22
CA CYS A 27 3.20 -2.04 3.03
C CYS A 27 2.66 -0.61 3.19
N TRP A 28 1.45 -0.33 2.67
CA TRP A 28 0.82 0.98 2.83
C TRP A 28 0.50 1.29 4.29
N PHE A 29 -0.05 0.32 5.02
CA PHE A 29 -0.35 0.47 6.45
C PHE A 29 0.93 0.74 7.24
N PHE A 30 2.00 -0.01 7.00
CA PHE A 30 3.28 0.22 7.64
C PHE A 30 3.81 1.63 7.36
N TYR A 31 3.84 2.03 6.08
CA TYR A 31 4.30 3.37 5.68
C TYR A 31 3.46 4.48 6.31
N ARG A 32 2.13 4.32 6.35
CA ARG A 32 1.22 5.30 6.96
C ARG A 32 1.47 5.43 8.46
N ASN A 33 1.59 4.31 9.17
CA ASN A 33 1.80 4.30 10.61
C ASN A 33 3.17 4.91 10.97
N SER A 34 4.20 4.63 10.17
CA SER A 34 5.52 5.27 10.34
C SER A 34 5.47 6.78 10.06
N ALA A 35 4.73 7.21 9.05
CA ALA A 35 4.55 8.64 8.75
C ALA A 35 3.76 9.38 9.86
N GLU A 36 2.80 8.71 10.49
CA GLU A 36 2.02 9.25 11.60
C GLU A 36 2.86 9.40 12.88
N SER A 37 3.73 8.41 13.17
CA SER A 37 4.70 8.48 14.29
C SER A 37 5.78 9.56 14.13
N SER A 38 6.04 10.04 12.90
CA SER A 38 7.00 11.14 12.65
C SER A 38 6.38 12.53 12.75
N ASN A 39 5.06 12.65 12.88
CA ASN A 39 4.35 13.93 12.97
C ASN A 39 3.93 14.30 14.41
N GLU A 40 4.28 13.48 15.40
CA GLU A 40 4.07 13.75 16.84
C GLU A 40 5.37 14.20 17.57
N MET A 41 6.36 14.72 16.86
CA MET A 41 7.54 15.40 17.45
C MET A 41 7.51 16.90 17.22
#